data_AF-A0A6M0HP61-F1
#
_entry.id   AF-A0A6M0HP61-F1
#
_cell.length_a   1.000
_cell.length_b   1.000
_cell.length_c   1.000
_cell.angle_alpha   90.00
_cell.angle_beta   90.00
_cell.angle_gamma   90.00
#
_symmetry.space_group_name_H-M   'P 1'
#
loop_
_entity.id
_entity.type
_entity.pdbx_description
1 polymer ?
#
loop_
_entity_poly.entity_id
_entity_poly.type
_entity_poly.pdbx_seq_one_letter_code
_entity_poly.pdbx_strand_id
1 'polypeptide(L)' 'DKKASTSYIQRRLQIGYNRAASIMERMEIEGIVGSANHAGKREILMEGGHVASGMMYDDD' A
#
# COMPACT_ATOMS: atom_id res chain seq x y z
N ASP A 1 2.83 10.65 11.18
CA ASP A 1 1.89 10.66 10.03
C ASP A 1 1.76 9.27 9.41
N LYS A 2 0.57 8.65 9.45
CA LYS A 2 0.30 7.36 8.79
C LYS A 2 0.01 7.54 7.29
N LYS A 3 0.91 8.19 6.56
CA LYS A 3 0.74 8.52 5.13
C LYS A 3 1.88 7.93 4.32
N ALA A 4 1.53 7.17 3.29
CA ALA A 4 2.48 6.66 2.32
C ALA A 4 2.52 7.58 1.09
N SER A 5 3.70 7.74 0.50
CA SER A 5 3.86 8.41 -0.80
C SER A 5 4.89 7.68 -1.65
N THR A 6 4.76 7.76 -2.96
CA THR A 6 5.69 7.12 -3.91
C THR A 6 7.13 7.55 -3.66
N SER A 7 7.36 8.85 -3.43
CA SER A 7 8.69 9.40 -3.11
C SER A 7 9.24 8.96 -1.75
N TYR A 8 8.39 8.58 -0.81
CA TYR A 8 8.83 7.96 0.44
C TYR A 8 9.37 6.54 0.18
N ILE A 9 8.65 5.74 -0.59
CA ILE A 9 9.05 4.38 -1.00
C ILE A 9 10.36 4.43 -1.81
N GLN A 10 10.48 5.36 -2.75
CA GLN A 10 11.70 5.56 -3.54
C GLN A 10 12.95 5.73 -2.66
N ARG A 11 12.87 6.62 -1.67
CA ARG A 11 14.01 6.93 -0.78
C ARG A 11 14.29 5.80 0.20
N ARG A 12 13.24 5.18 0.76
CA ARG A 12 13.40 4.14 1.78
C ARG A 12 13.96 2.83 1.22
N LEU A 13 13.59 2.50 -0.02
CA LEU A 13 14.01 1.27 -0.70
C LEU A 13 15.11 1.51 -1.75
N GLN A 14 15.51 2.76 -1.97
CA GLN A 14 16.50 3.17 -2.97
C GLN A 14 16.17 2.67 -4.40
N ILE A 15 14.93 2.87 -4.81
CA ILE A 15 14.41 2.43 -6.12
C ILE A 15 13.94 3.62 -6.97
N GLY A 16 13.93 3.42 -8.30
CA GLY A 16 13.39 4.38 -9.25
C GLY A 16 11.88 4.61 -9.09
N TYR A 17 11.39 5.73 -9.64
CA TYR A 17 9.99 6.17 -9.53
C TYR A 17 9.00 5.11 -9.98
N ASN A 18 9.23 4.50 -11.15
CA ASN A 18 8.31 3.50 -11.72
C ASN A 18 8.13 2.30 -10.78
N ARG A 19 9.23 1.79 -10.20
CA ARG A 19 9.16 0.65 -9.28
C ARG A 19 8.43 1.03 -7.98
N ALA A 20 8.64 2.24 -7.46
CA ALA A 20 7.91 2.73 -6.31
C ALA A 20 6.41 2.92 -6.60
N ALA A 21 6.05 3.39 -7.79
CA ALA A 21 4.67 3.54 -8.23
C ALA A 21 3.96 2.20 -8.31
N SER A 22 4.60 1.18 -8.92
CA SER A 22 4.04 -0.18 -8.96
C SER A 22 3.85 -0.80 -7.58
N ILE A 23 4.76 -0.54 -6.63
CA ILE A 23 4.59 -0.98 -5.25
C ILE A 23 3.37 -0.28 -4.62
N MET A 24 3.24 1.03 -4.83
CA MET A 24 2.15 1.82 -4.27
C MET A 24 0.77 1.38 -4.82
N GLU A 25 0.71 1.04 -6.10
CA GLU A 25 -0.47 0.47 -6.77
C GLU A 25 -0.82 -0.91 -6.18
N ARG A 26 0.17 -1.79 -6.02
CA ARG A 26 -0.04 -3.09 -5.36
C ARG A 26 -0.55 -2.94 -3.92
N MET A 27 0.02 -2.01 -3.15
CA MET A 27 -0.43 -1.73 -1.80
C MET A 27 -1.88 -1.22 -1.77
N GLU A 28 -2.36 -0.55 -2.82
CA GLU A 28 -3.76 -0.11 -2.93
C GLU A 28 -4.68 -1.29 -3.26
N ILE A 29 -4.27 -2.15 -4.20
CA ILE A 29 -5.01 -3.38 -4.56
C ILE A 29 -5.10 -4.33 -3.36
N GLU A 30 -4.02 -4.48 -2.61
CA GLU A 30 -3.95 -5.32 -1.41
C GLU A 30 -4.67 -4.66 -0.20
N GLY A 31 -5.23 -3.45 -0.36
CA GLY A 31 -5.96 -2.73 0.69
C GLY A 31 -5.09 -2.21 1.83
N ILE A 32 -3.76 -2.14 1.62
CA ILE A 32 -2.77 -1.65 2.59
C ILE A 32 -2.77 -0.12 2.63
N VAL A 33 -2.97 0.53 1.48
CA VAL A 33 -3.11 1.99 1.37
C VAL A 33 -4.43 2.36 0.71
N GLY A 34 -5.04 3.46 1.16
CA GLY A 34 -6.25 4.02 0.58
C GLY A 34 -5.97 4.88 -0.64
N SER A 35 -7.03 5.51 -1.16
CA SER A 35 -6.94 6.34 -2.36
C SER A 35 -5.98 7.52 -2.20
N ALA A 36 -5.42 7.97 -3.32
CA ALA A 36 -4.56 9.14 -3.35
C ALA A 36 -5.36 10.42 -3.06
N ASN A 37 -4.85 11.26 -2.17
CA ASN A 37 -5.36 12.61 -2.00
C ASN A 37 -4.77 13.57 -3.05
N HIS A 38 -5.25 14.82 -3.05
CA HIS A 38 -4.85 15.86 -4.01
C HIS A 38 -3.33 16.15 -4.04
N ALA A 39 -2.57 15.72 -3.02
CA ALA A 39 -1.12 15.87 -2.93
C ALA A 39 -0.34 14.58 -3.25
N GLY A 40 -1.01 13.54 -3.78
CA GLY A 40 -0.39 12.25 -4.09
C GLY A 40 0.02 11.43 -2.87
N LYS A 41 -0.48 11.78 -1.67
CA LYS A 41 -0.30 10.98 -0.45
C LYS A 41 -1.48 10.03 -0.31
N ARG A 42 -1.21 8.80 0.13
CA ARG A 42 -2.24 7.79 0.45
C ARG A 42 -2.26 7.55 1.94
N GLU A 43 -3.44 7.35 2.50
CA GLU A 43 -3.59 6.95 3.90
C GLU A 43 -3.25 5.46 4.04
N ILE A 44 -2.52 5.10 5.10
CA ILE A 44 -2.19 3.70 5.37
C ILE A 44 -3.37 3.08 6.14
N LEU A 45 -4.00 2.06 5.56
CA LEU A 45 -5.17 1.39 6.10
C LEU A 45 -4.79 0.22 7.03
N MET A 46 -3.66 -0.45 6.77
CA MET A 46 -3.12 -1.49 7.64
C MET A 46 -1.80 -1.05 8.30
N GLU A 47 -1.83 -0.86 9.61
CA GLU A 47 -0.62 -0.62 10.41
C GLU A 47 -0.13 -1.95 10.98
N GLY A 48 0.73 -2.64 10.22
CA GLY A 48 1.46 -3.81 10.70
C GLY A 48 0.73 -5.15 10.56
N GLY A 49 1.06 -5.88 9.50
CA GLY A 49 1.34 -7.32 9.60
C GLY A 49 0.24 -8.28 10.07
N HIS A 50 -1.05 -7.99 9.87
CA HIS A 50 -2.11 -8.97 10.06
C HIS A 50 -2.81 -9.29 8.73
N VAL A 51 -2.11 -10.06 7.88
CA VAL A 51 -2.73 -10.77 6.76
C VAL A 51 -3.29 -12.10 7.26
N ALA A 52 -4.36 -12.07 8.04
CA ALA A 52 -5.07 -13.29 8.43
C ALA A 52 -6.50 -13.01 8.91
N SER A 53 -7.46 -13.00 7.99
CA SER A 53 -8.81 -13.56 8.17
C SER A 53 -9.70 -13.18 6.98
N GLY A 54 -10.11 -14.15 6.15
CA GLY A 54 -11.17 -13.86 5.18
C GLY A 54 -11.32 -14.79 3.99
N MET A 55 -10.32 -15.59 3.61
CA MET A 55 -10.53 -16.71 2.69
C MET A 55 -11.00 -17.92 3.50
N MET A 56 -12.27 -17.84 3.92
CA MET A 56 -13.06 -18.98 4.36
C MET A 56 -13.24 -19.85 3.10
N TYR A 57 -12.76 -21.09 3.15
CA TYR A 57 -13.04 -22.06 2.11
C TYR A 57 -14.57 -22.26 2.09
N ASP A 58 -15.21 -21.95 0.96
CA ASP A 58 -16.57 -22.43 0.69
C ASP A 58 -16.46 -23.94 0.46
N ASP A 59 -16.67 -24.71 1.54
CA ASP A 59 -16.93 -26.16 1.53
C ASP A 59 -18.46 -26.32 1.41
N ASP A 60 -19.00 -26.39 0.18
CA ASP A 60 -20.34 -26.91 -0.16
C ASP A 60 -20.41 -27.36 -1.63
#